data_AF-A0A832WV65-F1
#
_entry.id   AF-A0A832WV65-F1
#
_cell.length_a   1.000
_cell.length_b   1.000
_cell.length_c   1.000
_cell.angle_alpha   90.00
_cell.angle_beta   90.00
_cell.angle_gamma   90.00
#
_symmetry.space_group_name_H-M   'P 1'
#
loop_
_entity.id
_entity.type
_entity.pdbx_description
1 polymer ?
#
loop_
_entity_poly.entity_id
_entity_poly.type
_entity_poly.pdbx_seq_one_letter_code
_entity_poly.pdbx_strand_id
1 'polypeptide(L)'
;MKCNERSENIIFEAEDESEIPNNFSLVTSIKKLNLGIPQSEIQKLDQNLFKINIDNKIYLFRIIEGKIVEEKIKGLSEEIINILREYNELSLKEIVDILYHKTNSSRDNIRKEIYFLKDIGVIEIKNGKVLLNNNSWLKR
;
A
#
# COMPACT_ATOMS: atom_id res chain seq x y z
N MET A 1 16.74 29.35 -17.06
CA MET A 1 17.67 28.36 -16.48
C MET A 1 18.39 27.67 -17.63
N LYS A 2 19.72 27.66 -17.64
CA LYS A 2 20.50 26.87 -18.62
C LYS A 2 20.98 25.60 -17.92
N CYS A 3 20.48 24.45 -18.35
CA CYS A 3 21.02 23.16 -17.92
C CYS A 3 22.47 23.04 -18.41
N ASN A 4 23.34 22.49 -17.58
CA ASN A 4 24.72 22.16 -17.91
C ASN A 4 24.94 20.66 -17.69
N GLU A 5 26.13 20.16 -18.03
CA GLU A 5 26.47 18.73 -17.96
C GLU A 5 26.43 18.13 -16.55
N ARG A 6 26.33 18.96 -15.50
CA ARG A 6 26.17 18.53 -14.11
C ARG A 6 24.74 18.60 -13.61
N SER A 7 23.80 19.02 -14.46
CA SER A 7 22.40 19.12 -14.08
C SER A 7 21.81 17.72 -13.95
N GLU A 8 21.11 17.47 -12.85
CA GLU A 8 20.31 16.25 -12.69
C GLU A 8 18.91 16.49 -13.28
N ASN A 9 18.42 15.52 -14.03
CA ASN A 9 17.14 15.61 -14.71
C ASN A 9 16.01 14.97 -13.88
N ILE A 10 14.81 15.53 -14.00
CA ILE A 10 13.57 14.90 -13.58
C ILE A 10 12.79 14.60 -14.84
N ILE A 11 12.51 13.33 -15.09
CA ILE A 11 11.84 12.84 -16.29
C ILE A 11 10.45 12.39 -15.88
N PHE A 12 9.44 12.86 -16.60
CA PHE A 12 8.05 12.47 -16.40
C PHE A 12 7.58 11.63 -17.57
N GLU A 13 6.81 10.59 -17.27
CA GLU A 13 6.09 9.78 -18.26
C GLU A 13 6.99 9.14 -19.32
N ALA A 14 8.22 8.77 -18.96
CA ALA A 14 9.17 8.14 -19.87
C ALA A 14 8.57 6.87 -20.50
N GLU A 15 8.62 6.76 -21.83
CA GLU A 15 8.04 5.64 -22.54
C GLU A 15 9.03 4.49 -22.78
N ASP A 16 10.33 4.80 -22.76
CA ASP A 16 11.44 3.87 -22.99
C ASP A 16 12.71 4.30 -22.24
N GLU A 17 13.69 3.39 -22.13
CA GLU A 17 14.95 3.66 -21.43
C GLU A 17 15.87 4.66 -22.15
N SER A 18 15.71 4.87 -23.45
CA SER A 18 16.55 5.79 -24.24
C SER A 18 16.21 7.26 -24.01
N GLU A 19 15.00 7.55 -23.52
CA GLU A 19 14.58 8.89 -23.09
C GLU A 19 15.25 9.35 -21.78
N ILE A 20 15.93 8.43 -21.09
CA ILE A 20 16.46 8.68 -19.74
C ILE A 20 17.97 8.96 -19.81
N PRO A 21 18.41 10.18 -19.50
CA PRO A 21 19.83 10.51 -19.48
C PRO A 21 20.53 9.80 -18.32
N ASN A 22 21.85 9.60 -18.40
CA ASN A 22 22.61 8.96 -17.32
C ASN A 22 22.57 9.72 -15.98
N ASN A 23 22.33 11.03 -16.00
CA ASN A 23 22.28 11.87 -14.82
C ASN A 23 20.85 12.36 -14.55
N PHE A 24 20.14 11.66 -13.65
CA PHE A 24 18.77 11.98 -13.25
C PHE A 24 18.56 11.77 -11.76
N SER A 25 17.65 12.55 -11.16
CA SER A 25 17.23 12.37 -9.77
C SER A 25 15.93 11.57 -9.67
N LEU A 26 15.05 11.65 -10.67
CA LEU A 26 13.74 11.01 -10.67
C LEU A 26 13.25 10.71 -12.09
N VAL A 27 12.64 9.54 -12.25
CA VAL A 27 11.92 9.14 -13.46
C VAL A 27 10.53 8.67 -13.03
N THR A 28 9.48 9.13 -13.72
CA THR A 28 8.16 8.51 -13.66
C THR A 28 7.84 7.85 -14.99
N SER A 29 7.15 6.71 -14.93
CA SER A 29 6.66 6.00 -16.11
C SER A 29 5.42 5.18 -15.75
N ILE A 30 4.53 4.99 -16.72
CA ILE A 30 3.42 4.04 -16.63
C ILE A 30 3.92 2.61 -16.92
N LYS A 31 5.01 2.49 -17.69
CA LYS A 31 5.63 1.22 -18.04
C LYS A 31 6.71 0.85 -17.02
N LYS A 32 6.94 -0.44 -16.87
CA LYS A 32 8.10 -0.94 -16.12
C LYS A 32 9.34 -0.87 -17.00
N LEU A 33 10.23 0.06 -16.71
CA LEU A 33 11.52 0.24 -17.40
C LEU A 33 12.63 -0.55 -16.67
N ASN A 34 13.65 -1.04 -17.37
CA ASN A 34 14.73 -1.83 -16.76
C ASN A 34 16.02 -1.01 -16.63
N LEU A 35 16.06 -0.12 -15.64
CA LEU A 35 17.17 0.83 -15.45
C LEU A 35 18.29 0.34 -14.52
N GLY A 36 18.14 -0.84 -13.91
CA GLY A 36 19.13 -1.37 -12.95
C GLY A 36 19.24 -0.57 -11.64
N ILE A 37 18.28 0.31 -11.36
CA ILE A 37 18.18 1.15 -10.16
C ILE A 37 17.00 0.71 -9.29
N PRO A 38 16.92 1.16 -8.01
CA PRO A 38 15.73 0.97 -7.20
C PRO A 38 14.47 1.56 -7.85
N GLN A 39 13.40 0.78 -7.88
CA GLN A 39 12.11 1.18 -8.46
C GLN A 39 11.01 0.96 -7.44
N SER A 40 10.07 1.90 -7.39
CA SER A 40 8.88 1.78 -6.55
C SER A 40 7.64 1.84 -7.45
N GLU A 41 6.78 0.84 -7.34
CA GLU A 41 5.52 0.77 -8.07
C GLU A 41 4.40 1.41 -7.24
N ILE A 42 3.65 2.32 -7.86
CA ILE A 42 2.41 2.87 -7.29
C ILE A 42 1.24 2.05 -7.83
N GLN A 43 0.50 1.42 -6.92
CA GLN A 43 -0.67 0.61 -7.22
C GLN A 43 -1.93 1.38 -6.83
N LYS A 44 -2.91 1.46 -7.74
CA LYS A 44 -4.24 2.01 -7.45
C LYS A 44 -5.12 0.92 -6.85
N LEU A 45 -5.66 1.16 -5.66
CA LEU A 45 -6.49 0.21 -4.92
C LEU A 45 -7.98 0.51 -5.07
N ASP A 46 -8.36 1.79 -5.07
CA ASP A 46 -9.74 2.25 -5.18
C ASP A 46 -9.79 3.68 -5.75
N GLN A 47 -10.97 4.30 -5.78
CA GLN A 47 -11.15 5.69 -6.14
C GLN A 47 -10.27 6.58 -5.27
N ASN A 48 -9.28 7.20 -5.92
CA ASN A 48 -8.28 8.07 -5.32
C ASN A 48 -7.44 7.43 -4.22
N LEU A 49 -7.46 6.11 -4.02
CA LEU A 49 -6.64 5.41 -3.01
C LEU A 49 -5.50 4.65 -3.68
N PHE A 50 -4.29 4.90 -3.21
CA PHE A 50 -3.07 4.35 -3.77
C PHE A 50 -2.17 3.75 -2.69
N LYS A 51 -1.31 2.85 -3.14
CA LYS A 51 -0.31 2.16 -2.36
C LYS A 51 1.04 2.26 -3.05
N ILE A 52 2.10 2.48 -2.29
CA ILE A 52 3.48 2.36 -2.78
C ILE A 52 4.30 1.57 -1.76
N ASN A 53 5.21 0.73 -2.24
CA ASN A 53 6.18 0.04 -1.39
C ASN A 53 7.56 0.67 -1.60
N ILE A 54 8.12 1.26 -0.54
CA ILE A 54 9.45 1.85 -0.52
C ILE A 54 10.22 1.18 0.63
N ASP A 55 11.37 0.57 0.35
CA ASP A 55 12.23 -0.07 1.35
C ASP A 55 11.50 -1.06 2.28
N ASN A 56 10.66 -1.93 1.70
CA ASN A 56 9.80 -2.87 2.41
C ASN A 56 8.78 -2.23 3.37
N LYS A 57 8.51 -0.92 3.21
CA LYS A 57 7.43 -0.22 3.91
C LYS A 57 6.37 0.16 2.90
N ILE A 58 5.14 -0.24 3.21
CA ILE A 58 4.00 0.12 2.40
C ILE A 58 3.43 1.46 2.92
N TYR A 59 3.16 2.39 2.02
CA TYR A 59 2.50 3.65 2.32
C TYR A 59 1.16 3.69 1.60
N LEU A 60 0.11 4.09 2.32
CA LEU A 60 -1.20 4.36 1.75
C LEU A 60 -1.47 5.86 1.71
N PHE A 61 -1.98 6.32 0.58
CA PHE A 61 -2.30 7.73 0.40
C PHE A 61 -3.47 7.91 -0.56
N ARG A 62 -4.14 9.04 -0.41
CA ARG A 62 -5.15 9.52 -1.34
C ARG A 62 -4.68 10.76 -2.10
N ILE A 63 -5.21 10.92 -3.30
CA ILE A 63 -5.09 12.17 -4.07
C ILE A 63 -6.43 12.90 -3.99
N ILE A 64 -6.48 13.99 -3.25
CA ILE A 64 -7.69 14.82 -3.04
C ILE A 64 -7.35 16.23 -3.47
N GLU A 65 -8.08 16.76 -4.45
CA GLU A 65 -7.86 18.13 -4.99
C GLU A 65 -6.38 18.38 -5.38
N GLY A 66 -5.74 17.37 -5.99
CA GLY A 66 -4.33 17.45 -6.40
C GLY A 66 -3.32 17.32 -5.26
N LYS A 67 -3.75 17.11 -4.01
CA LYS A 67 -2.87 16.94 -2.85
C LYS A 67 -2.78 15.48 -2.44
N ILE A 68 -1.57 15.06 -2.06
CA ILE A 68 -1.32 13.76 -1.44
C ILE A 68 -1.65 13.84 0.04
N VAL A 69 -2.58 13.01 0.50
CA VAL A 69 -3.00 12.90 1.90
C VAL A 69 -2.73 11.47 2.36
N GLU A 70 -2.01 11.31 3.46
CA GLU A 70 -1.76 9.98 4.04
C GLU A 70 -3.09 9.35 4.49
N GLU A 71 -3.35 8.13 4.04
CA GLU A 71 -4.53 7.38 4.46
C GLU A 71 -4.23 6.64 5.76
N LYS A 72 -5.01 6.93 6.80
CA LYS A 72 -4.89 6.26 8.09
C LYS A 72 -5.86 5.09 8.15
N ILE A 73 -5.36 3.95 8.63
CA ILE A 73 -6.22 2.83 8.99
C ILE A 73 -6.98 3.19 10.27
N LYS A 74 -8.31 3.10 10.22
CA LYS A 74 -9.21 3.44 11.33
C LYS A 74 -10.44 2.54 11.31
N GLY A 75 -11.20 2.56 12.41
CA GLY A 75 -12.52 1.91 12.46
C GLY A 75 -12.41 0.39 12.36
N LEU A 76 -13.16 -0.22 11.44
CA LEU A 76 -13.24 -1.68 11.35
C LEU A 76 -11.89 -2.33 11.03
N SER A 77 -11.10 -1.72 10.13
CA SER A 77 -9.73 -2.19 9.84
C SER A 77 -8.84 -2.18 11.09
N GLU A 78 -8.94 -1.14 11.92
CA GLU A 78 -8.15 -1.02 13.16
C GLU A 78 -8.56 -2.08 14.19
N GLU A 79 -9.86 -2.36 14.30
CA GLU A 79 -10.38 -3.44 15.14
C GLU A 79 -9.87 -4.83 14.71
N ILE A 80 -9.82 -5.10 13.39
CA ILE A 80 -9.24 -6.35 12.85
C ILE A 80 -7.76 -6.46 13.24
N ILE A 81 -7.00 -5.38 13.07
CA ILE A 81 -5.57 -5.35 13.42
C ILE A 81 -5.38 -5.59 14.92
N ASN A 82 -6.18 -4.96 15.77
CA ASN A 82 -6.06 -5.11 17.23
C ASN A 82 -6.36 -6.54 17.69
N ILE A 83 -7.38 -7.18 17.12
CA ILE A 83 -7.66 -8.60 17.35
C ILE A 83 -6.46 -9.46 16.92
N LEU A 84 -5.89 -9.22 15.74
CA LEU A 84 -4.74 -10.00 15.28
C LEU A 84 -3.47 -9.75 16.12
N ARG A 85 -3.33 -8.56 16.74
CA ARG A 85 -2.26 -8.29 17.72
C ARG A 85 -2.45 -9.07 19.02
N GLU A 86 -3.70 -9.25 19.46
CA GLU A 86 -4.03 -9.96 20.70
C GLU A 86 -3.90 -11.48 20.54
N TYR A 87 -4.36 -12.03 19.41
CA TYR A 87 -4.46 -13.48 19.19
C TYR A 87 -3.38 -14.04 18.24
N ASN A 88 -2.51 -13.21 17.67
CA ASN A 88 -1.52 -13.51 16.62
C ASN A 88 -2.12 -14.01 15.29
N GLU A 89 -2.83 -15.13 15.31
CA GLU A 89 -3.46 -15.72 14.13
C GLU A 89 -4.86 -16.24 14.44
N LEU A 90 -5.80 -15.97 13.54
CA LEU A 90 -7.18 -16.44 13.65
C LEU A 90 -7.70 -16.87 12.29
N SER A 91 -8.65 -17.79 12.26
CA SER A 91 -9.38 -18.10 11.03
C SER A 91 -10.28 -16.92 10.66
N LEU A 92 -10.60 -16.81 9.37
CA LEU A 92 -11.52 -15.79 8.88
C LEU A 92 -12.89 -15.87 9.56
N LYS A 93 -13.35 -17.08 9.90
CA LYS A 93 -14.61 -17.27 10.63
C LYS A 93 -14.54 -16.69 12.05
N GLU A 94 -13.47 -16.98 12.79
CA GLU A 94 -13.27 -16.48 14.15
C GLU A 94 -13.27 -14.95 14.18
N ILE A 95 -12.52 -14.31 13.28
CA ILE A 95 -12.47 -12.83 13.19
C ILE A 95 -13.85 -12.25 12.91
N VAL A 96 -14.57 -12.83 11.94
CA VAL A 96 -15.92 -12.37 11.58
C VAL A 96 -16.90 -12.54 12.74
N ASP A 97 -16.88 -13.68 13.44
CA ASP A 97 -17.79 -13.92 14.56
C ASP A 97 -17.48 -12.95 15.72
N ILE A 98 -16.20 -12.75 16.08
CA ILE A 98 -15.80 -11.80 17.13
C ILE A 98 -16.24 -10.37 16.77
N LEU A 99 -15.94 -9.91 15.56
CA LEU A 99 -16.25 -8.53 15.15
C LEU A 99 -17.73 -8.29 14.92
N TYR A 100 -18.48 -9.30 14.49
CA TYR A 100 -19.93 -9.19 14.35
C TYR A 100 -20.62 -8.96 15.70
N HIS A 101 -20.09 -9.55 16.78
CA HIS A 101 -20.61 -9.32 18.13
C HIS A 101 -20.06 -8.03 18.77
N LYS A 102 -18.83 -7.64 18.43
CA LYS A 102 -18.17 -6.45 18.98
C LYS A 102 -18.58 -5.16 18.27
N THR A 103 -18.90 -5.23 16.99
CA THR A 103 -19.21 -4.07 16.14
C THR A 103 -20.60 -4.23 15.54
N ASN A 104 -21.27 -3.11 15.23
CA ASN A 104 -22.56 -3.15 14.52
C ASN A 104 -22.41 -3.38 13.00
N SER A 105 -21.34 -4.05 12.58
CA SER A 105 -21.01 -4.29 11.17
C SER A 105 -21.60 -5.61 10.69
N SER A 106 -22.06 -5.65 9.43
CA SER A 106 -22.47 -6.90 8.82
C SER A 106 -21.27 -7.84 8.58
N ARG A 107 -21.52 -9.16 8.59
CA ARG A 107 -20.50 -10.17 8.31
C ARG A 107 -19.81 -9.95 6.96
N ASP A 108 -20.57 -9.50 5.96
CA ASP A 108 -20.03 -9.22 4.63
C ASP A 108 -19.14 -7.99 4.62
N ASN A 109 -19.49 -6.94 5.38
CA ASN A 109 -18.63 -5.77 5.54
C ASN A 109 -17.29 -6.14 6.18
N ILE A 110 -17.33 -6.98 7.23
CA ILE A 110 -16.12 -7.48 7.90
C ILE A 110 -15.24 -8.26 6.92
N ARG A 111 -15.82 -9.15 6.11
CA ARG A 111 -15.06 -9.89 5.09
C ARG A 111 -14.42 -8.96 4.06
N LYS A 112 -15.16 -7.98 3.55
CA LYS A 112 -14.63 -6.99 2.60
C LYS A 112 -13.44 -6.26 3.21
N GLU A 113 -13.54 -5.84 4.46
CA GLU A 113 -12.47 -5.15 5.17
C GLU A 113 -11.22 -6.04 5.37
N ILE A 114 -11.40 -7.32 5.69
CA ILE A 114 -10.28 -8.28 5.78
C ILE A 114 -9.57 -8.41 4.42
N TYR A 115 -10.32 -8.51 3.32
CA TYR A 115 -9.70 -8.57 1.99
C TYR A 115 -9.02 -7.26 1.60
N PHE A 116 -9.61 -6.11 1.93
CA PHE A 116 -8.96 -4.81 1.77
C PHE A 116 -7.62 -4.76 2.51
N LEU A 117 -7.59 -5.15 3.79
CA LEU A 117 -6.36 -5.22 4.59
C LEU A 117 -5.30 -6.15 3.98
N LYS A 118 -5.73 -7.24 3.34
CA LYS A 118 -4.85 -8.17 2.62
C LYS A 118 -4.27 -7.49 1.37
N ASP A 119 -5.09 -6.83 0.57
CA ASP A 119 -4.68 -6.17 -0.68
C ASP A 119 -3.69 -5.03 -0.41
N ILE A 120 -3.92 -4.27 0.65
CA ILE A 120 -2.96 -3.24 1.10
C ILE A 120 -1.71 -3.84 1.75
N GLY A 121 -1.66 -5.15 1.97
CA GLY A 121 -0.50 -5.87 2.50
C GLY A 121 -0.30 -5.72 4.00
N VAL A 122 -1.34 -5.34 4.74
CA VAL A 122 -1.31 -5.25 6.22
C VAL A 122 -1.44 -6.61 6.87
N ILE A 123 -2.24 -7.49 6.27
CA ILE A 123 -2.42 -8.87 6.73
C ILE A 123 -2.07 -9.85 5.61
N GLU A 124 -1.81 -11.08 6.01
CA GLU A 124 -1.67 -12.22 5.10
C GLU A 124 -2.74 -13.26 5.42
N ILE A 125 -3.19 -13.99 4.39
CA ILE A 125 -4.06 -15.15 4.56
C ILE A 125 -3.31 -16.39 4.09
N LYS A 126 -2.92 -17.26 5.03
CA LYS A 126 -2.15 -18.48 4.79
C LYS A 126 -2.87 -19.66 5.43
N ASN A 127 -3.08 -20.73 4.67
CA ASN A 127 -3.73 -21.96 5.17
C ASN A 127 -5.09 -21.70 5.88
N GLY A 128 -5.87 -20.74 5.40
CA GLY A 128 -7.16 -20.36 6.00
C GLY A 128 -7.06 -19.55 7.30
N LYS A 129 -5.85 -19.23 7.75
CA LYS A 129 -5.56 -18.34 8.88
C LYS A 129 -5.16 -16.95 8.38
N VAL A 130 -5.55 -15.95 9.15
CA VAL A 130 -5.27 -14.54 8.92
C VAL A 130 -4.29 -14.09 10.00
N LEU A 131 -3.23 -13.40 9.60
CA LEU A 131 -2.15 -12.93 10.47
C LEU A 131 -1.66 -11.55 10.02
N LEU A 132 -1.02 -10.81 10.92
CA LEU A 132 -0.39 -9.54 10.56
C LEU A 132 0.83 -9.77 9.66
N ASN A 133 0.98 -8.94 8.64
CA ASN A 133 2.18 -8.92 7.83
C ASN A 133 3.31 -8.22 8.59
N ASN A 134 4.42 -8.93 8.81
CA ASN A 134 5.60 -8.42 9.51
C ASN A 134 6.30 -7.26 8.80
N ASN A 135 6.02 -7.06 7.51
CA ASN A 135 6.52 -5.97 6.67
C ASN A 135 5.51 -4.81 6.52
N SER A 136 4.41 -4.83 7.29
CA SER A 136 3.46 -3.70 7.29
C SER A 136 4.04 -2.48 8.00
N TRP A 137 3.62 -1.28 7.58
CA TRP A 137 4.03 0.02 8.15
C TRP A 137 3.46 0.30 9.54
N LEU A 138 2.64 -0.63 10.06
CA LEU A 138 2.02 -0.53 11.38
C LEU A 138 3.02 -0.65 12.53
N LYS A 139 4.30 -1.00 12.26
CA LYS A 139 5.39 -0.85 13.23
C LYS A 139 5.84 0.60 13.27
N ARG A 140 5.14 1.43 14.03
CA ARG A 140 5.62 2.72 14.53
C ARG A 140 5.30 2.83 16.01
#